data_AF-A0A1B7X2Z3-F1
#
_entry.id   AF-A0A1B7X2Z3-F1
#
_cell.length_a   1.000
_cell.length_b   1.000
_cell.length_c   1.000
_cell.angle_alpha   90.00
_cell.angle_beta   90.00
_cell.angle_gamma   90.00
#
_symmetry.space_group_name_H-M   'P 1'
#
loop_
_entity.id
_entity.type
_entity.pdbx_description
1 polymer ?
#
loop_
_entity_poly.entity_id
_entity_poly.type
_entity_poly.pdbx_seq_one_letter_code
_entity_poly.pdbx_strand_id
1 'polypeptide(L)'
;VHQFVHIGGMSMIGGMARIDRDVPPYMLVEGNPARVRSLNLVGLKRSGMLKSDFQLIKKAFRLLYRSEFLFKDALEELENLGDTEELKHLRRFLLLSQMPGRRGLIPGKGKKTVIDE
;
A
#
# COMPACT_ATOMS: atom_id res chain seq x y z
N VAL A 1 -16.39 1.66 -5.14
CA VAL A 1 -15.10 2.27 -5.54
C VAL A 1 -15.42 3.57 -6.25
N HIS A 2 -14.74 4.66 -5.90
CA HIS A 2 -14.95 5.99 -6.50
C HIS A 2 -14.21 6.11 -7.85
N GLN A 3 -14.67 6.97 -8.77
CA GLN A 3 -13.98 7.22 -10.04
C GLN A 3 -12.55 7.72 -9.82
N PHE A 4 -11.65 7.40 -10.76
CA PHE A 4 -10.21 7.72 -10.76
C PHE A 4 -9.36 7.02 -9.70
N VAL A 5 -9.97 6.16 -8.86
CA VAL A 5 -9.25 5.25 -7.99
C VAL A 5 -8.64 4.13 -8.81
N HIS A 6 -7.42 3.76 -8.44
CA HIS A 6 -6.76 2.57 -8.96
C HIS A 6 -6.57 1.52 -7.86
N ILE A 7 -6.69 0.27 -8.25
CA ILE A 7 -6.56 -0.87 -7.36
C ILE A 7 -5.30 -1.64 -7.77
N GLY A 8 -4.31 -1.68 -6.87
CA GLY A 8 -3.06 -2.37 -7.08
C GLY A 8 -3.25 -3.89 -7.14
N GLY A 9 -2.42 -4.55 -7.96
CA GLY A 9 -2.44 -6.01 -8.08
C GLY A 9 -2.22 -6.71 -6.74
N MET A 10 -2.83 -7.90 -6.59
CA MET A 10 -2.74 -8.70 -5.36
C MET A 10 -3.26 -8.02 -4.09
N SER A 11 -3.99 -6.91 -4.21
CA SER A 11 -4.72 -6.33 -3.09
C SER A 11 -5.99 -7.15 -2.77
N MET A 12 -6.51 -6.98 -1.57
CA MET A 12 -7.80 -7.52 -1.16
C MET A 12 -8.61 -6.39 -0.55
N ILE A 13 -9.87 -6.25 -0.99
CA ILE A 13 -10.81 -5.26 -0.48
C ILE A 13 -11.90 -6.01 0.29
N GLY A 14 -12.06 -5.68 1.57
CA GLY A 14 -13.09 -6.22 2.42
C GLY A 14 -14.49 -5.83 1.97
N GLY A 15 -15.49 -6.65 2.31
CA GLY A 15 -16.88 -6.37 1.99
C GLY A 15 -17.33 -5.01 2.53
N MET A 16 -18.21 -4.33 1.79
CA MET A 16 -18.77 -3.02 2.14
C MET A 16 -17.73 -1.90 2.34
N ALA A 17 -16.49 -2.09 1.88
CA ALA A 17 -15.47 -1.06 2.00
C ALA A 17 -15.73 0.13 1.07
N ARG A 18 -15.74 1.34 1.63
CA ARG A 18 -15.85 2.58 0.84
C ARG A 18 -14.47 3.00 0.36
N ILE A 19 -14.13 2.66 -0.88
CA ILE A 19 -12.85 3.02 -1.51
C ILE A 19 -12.97 4.35 -2.26
N ASP A 20 -12.30 5.38 -1.76
CA ASP A 20 -12.26 6.75 -2.31
C ASP A 20 -10.84 7.23 -2.72
N ARG A 21 -9.82 6.41 -2.43
CA ARG A 21 -8.40 6.62 -2.72
C ARG A 21 -7.76 5.33 -3.26
N ASP A 22 -6.59 5.44 -3.87
CA ASP A 22 -5.87 4.32 -4.46
C ASP A 22 -5.54 3.24 -3.43
N VAL A 23 -5.77 1.97 -3.80
CA VAL A 23 -5.48 0.80 -2.97
C VAL A 23 -4.11 0.26 -3.38
N PRO A 24 -3.08 0.32 -2.52
CA PRO A 24 -1.75 -0.15 -2.88
C PRO A 24 -1.72 -1.67 -3.15
N PRO A 25 -0.81 -2.14 -4.02
CA PRO A 25 -0.59 -3.55 -4.27
C PRO A 25 -0.31 -4.32 -2.99
N TYR A 26 -0.70 -5.60 -2.97
CA TYR A 26 -0.43 -6.55 -1.88
C TYR A 26 -1.13 -6.23 -0.54
N MET A 27 -1.89 -5.14 -0.44
CA MET A 27 -2.53 -4.69 0.80
C MET A 27 -3.93 -5.28 0.99
N LEU A 28 -4.31 -5.48 2.25
CA LEU A 28 -5.68 -5.70 2.68
C LEU A 28 -6.27 -4.36 3.13
N VAL A 29 -7.38 -3.97 2.50
CA VAL A 29 -8.11 -2.73 2.78
C VAL A 29 -9.53 -3.06 3.21
N GLU A 30 -10.01 -2.46 4.30
CA GLU A 30 -11.36 -2.68 4.81
C GLU A 30 -11.93 -1.44 5.50
N GLY A 31 -13.25 -1.42 5.69
CA GLY A 31 -13.96 -0.42 6.49
C GLY A 31 -14.65 0.70 5.69
N ASN A 32 -15.39 1.54 6.42
CA ASN A 32 -16.06 2.72 5.89
C ASN A 32 -15.95 3.84 6.95
N PRO A 33 -14.97 4.76 6.84
CA PRO A 33 -14.04 4.94 5.73
C PRO A 33 -12.97 3.85 5.67
N ALA A 34 -12.58 3.45 4.46
CA ALA A 34 -11.63 2.35 4.27
C ALA A 34 -10.20 2.73 4.66
N ARG A 35 -9.44 1.76 5.18
CA ARG A 35 -8.02 1.92 5.60
C ARG A 35 -7.20 0.70 5.21
N VAL A 36 -5.91 0.88 4.97
CA VAL A 36 -4.96 -0.25 4.93
C VAL A 36 -4.88 -0.88 6.32
N ARG A 37 -5.22 -2.17 6.40
CA ARG A 37 -5.23 -2.95 7.66
C ARG A 37 -3.95 -3.76 7.84
N SER A 38 -3.57 -4.48 6.79
CA SER A 38 -2.42 -5.40 6.75
C SER A 38 -2.03 -5.68 5.30
N LEU A 39 -1.12 -6.64 5.11
CA LEU A 39 -0.97 -7.32 3.82
C LEU A 39 -2.14 -8.26 3.53
N ASN A 40 -2.39 -8.54 2.25
CA ASN A 40 -3.25 -9.61 1.76
C ASN A 40 -2.53 -10.97 1.94
N LEU A 41 -2.38 -11.41 3.19
CA LEU A 41 -1.60 -12.61 3.53
C LEU A 41 -2.13 -13.87 2.84
N VAL A 42 -3.45 -13.98 2.65
CA VAL A 42 -4.08 -15.13 2.00
C VAL A 42 -3.73 -15.15 0.51
N GLY A 43 -3.94 -14.02 -0.19
CA GLY A 43 -3.63 -13.92 -1.61
C GLY A 43 -2.14 -14.13 -1.89
N LEU A 44 -1.26 -13.49 -1.11
CA LEU A 44 0.18 -13.62 -1.24
C LEU A 44 0.65 -15.07 -1.06
N LYS A 45 0.16 -15.78 -0.03
CA LYS A 45 0.48 -17.21 0.18
C LYS A 45 0.00 -18.10 -0.96
N ARG A 46 -1.18 -17.81 -1.52
CA ARG A 46 -1.77 -18.58 -2.64
C ARG A 46 -1.09 -18.32 -3.98
N SER A 47 -0.47 -17.15 -4.15
CA SER A 47 0.19 -16.79 -5.41
C SER A 47 1.48 -17.56 -5.72
N GLY A 48 2.02 -18.30 -4.75
CA GLY A 48 3.34 -18.95 -4.90
C GLY A 48 4.52 -17.98 -4.81
N MET A 49 4.29 -16.74 -4.34
CA MET A 49 5.36 -15.75 -4.09
C MET A 49 6.49 -16.36 -3.25
N LEU A 50 7.73 -16.14 -3.68
CA LEU A 50 8.90 -16.63 -2.96
C LEU A 50 8.94 -16.07 -1.54
N LYS A 51 9.43 -16.90 -0.62
CA LYS A 51 9.52 -16.52 0.79
C LYS A 51 10.41 -15.29 1.01
N SER A 52 11.48 -15.13 0.22
CA SER A 52 12.35 -13.95 0.22
C SER A 52 11.57 -12.67 -0.10
N ASP A 53 10.82 -12.68 -1.20
CA ASP A 53 10.10 -11.51 -1.70
C ASP A 53 8.94 -11.16 -0.78
N PHE A 54 8.28 -12.17 -0.22
CA PHE A 54 7.29 -11.96 0.83
C PHE A 54 7.88 -11.28 2.08
N GLN A 55 9.10 -11.64 2.51
CA GLN A 55 9.75 -10.93 3.62
C GLN A 55 10.07 -9.48 3.26
N LEU A 56 10.48 -9.20 2.02
CA LEU A 56 10.71 -7.84 1.56
C LEU A 56 9.42 -7.02 1.54
N ILE A 57 8.32 -7.56 1.01
CA ILE A 57 7.01 -6.91 1.03
C ILE A 57 6.50 -6.69 2.47
N LYS A 58 6.79 -7.62 3.39
CA LYS A 58 6.49 -7.45 4.81
C LYS A 58 7.30 -6.32 5.44
N LYS A 59 8.58 -6.16 5.09
CA LYS A 59 9.40 -5.02 5.53
C LYS A 59 8.88 -3.70 4.93
N ALA A 60 8.57 -3.67 3.63
CA ALA A 60 7.99 -2.50 2.97
C ALA A 60 6.66 -2.05 3.61
N PHE A 61 5.77 -2.99 3.96
CA PHE A 61 4.55 -2.68 4.70
C PHE A 61 4.83 -1.98 6.04
N ARG A 62 5.85 -2.44 6.78
CA ARG A 62 6.23 -1.83 8.06
C ARG A 62 6.76 -0.41 7.85
N LEU A 63 7.63 -0.21 6.86
CA LEU A 63 8.16 1.12 6.52
C LEU A 63 7.03 2.10 6.16
N LEU A 64 6.02 1.66 5.39
CA LEU A 64 4.93 2.55 4.97
C LEU A 64 3.93 2.86 6.10
N TYR A 65 3.52 1.85 6.87
CA TYR A 65 2.33 1.94 7.73
C TYR A 65 2.58 1.73 9.22
N ARG A 66 3.79 1.32 9.63
CA ARG A 66 4.14 1.00 11.03
C ARG A 66 5.42 1.67 11.52
N SER A 67 6.01 2.54 10.71
CA SER A 67 7.12 3.40 11.08
C SER A 67 6.61 4.82 11.33
N GLU A 68 7.45 5.62 11.98
CA GLU A 68 7.25 7.06 12.13
C GLU A 68 7.70 7.86 10.90
N PHE A 69 8.13 7.18 9.83
CA PHE A 69 8.59 7.86 8.61
C PHE A 69 7.45 8.63 7.95
N LEU A 70 7.80 9.81 7.43
CA LEU A 70 6.96 10.49 6.46
C LEU A 70 6.94 9.67 5.17
N PHE A 71 5.95 9.95 4.31
CA PHE A 71 5.79 9.19 3.08
C PHE A 71 7.03 9.26 2.17
N LYS A 72 7.72 10.41 2.14
CA LYS A 72 8.96 10.59 1.36
C LYS A 72 10.09 9.72 1.89
N ASP A 73 10.37 9.78 3.19
CA ASP A 73 11.44 8.97 3.81
C ASP A 73 11.13 7.47 3.68
N ALA A 74 9.86 7.08 3.80
CA ALA A 74 9.46 5.68 3.59
C ALA A 74 9.70 5.22 2.15
N LEU A 75 9.56 6.09 1.14
CA LEU A 75 9.87 5.75 -0.26
C LEU A 75 11.37 5.53 -0.47
N GLU A 76 12.22 6.39 0.11
CA GLU A 76 13.67 6.26 0.05
C GLU A 76 14.15 4.96 0.72
N GLU A 77 13.62 4.66 1.92
CA GLU A 77 13.91 3.39 2.61
C GLU A 77 13.40 2.17 1.83
N LEU A 78 12.30 2.31 1.08
CA LEU A 78 11.81 1.26 0.17
C LEU A 78 12.78 0.99 -0.99
N GLU A 79 13.49 2.02 -1.48
CA GLU A 79 14.51 1.85 -2.53
C GLU A 79 15.74 1.11 -2.00
N ASN A 80 16.16 1.40 -0.77
CA ASN A 80 17.28 0.73 -0.11
C ASN A 80 16.98 -0.73 0.29
N LEU A 81 15.72 -1.14 0.30
CA LEU A 81 15.29 -2.45 0.76
C LEU A 81 15.65 -3.59 -0.21
N GLY A 82 15.79 -3.30 -1.50
CA GLY A 82 16.16 -4.25 -2.53
C GLY A 82 15.49 -3.98 -3.88
N ASP A 83 15.86 -4.77 -4.89
CA ASP A 83 15.47 -4.53 -6.29
C ASP A 83 14.62 -5.63 -6.93
N THR A 84 13.72 -6.25 -6.15
CA THR A 84 12.80 -7.27 -6.71
C THR A 84 11.66 -6.62 -7.49
N GLU A 85 11.05 -7.41 -8.38
CA GLU A 85 9.92 -6.94 -9.22
C GLU A 85 8.70 -6.53 -8.38
N GLU A 86 8.46 -7.19 -7.24
CA GLU A 86 7.37 -6.83 -6.33
C GLU A 86 7.61 -5.48 -5.66
N LEU A 87 8.86 -5.21 -5.26
CA LEU A 87 9.22 -3.90 -4.70
C LEU A 87 9.16 -2.81 -5.76
N LYS A 88 9.63 -3.07 -6.98
CA LYS A 88 9.51 -2.12 -8.11
C LYS A 88 8.05 -1.82 -8.42
N HIS A 89 7.19 -2.84 -8.46
CA HIS A 89 5.77 -2.67 -8.68
C HIS A 89 5.12 -1.83 -7.57
N LEU A 90 5.41 -2.13 -6.30
CA LEU A 90 4.91 -1.33 -5.18
C LEU A 90 5.39 0.12 -5.30
N ARG A 91 6.70 0.36 -5.45
CA ARG A 91 7.29 1.71 -5.60
C ARG A 91 6.65 2.49 -6.74
N ARG A 92 6.55 1.89 -7.92
CA ARG A 92 5.91 2.49 -9.10
C ARG A 92 4.47 2.89 -8.81
N PHE A 93 3.69 2.01 -8.17
CA PHE A 93 2.31 2.33 -7.82
C PHE A 93 2.21 3.52 -6.86
N LEU A 94 3.06 3.53 -5.82
CA LEU A 94 3.08 4.60 -4.81
C LEU A 94 3.40 5.96 -5.44
N LEU A 95 4.39 6.01 -6.33
CA LEU A 95 4.76 7.22 -7.08
C LEU A 95 3.63 7.69 -8.00
N LEU A 96 3.06 6.77 -8.79
CA LEU A 96 1.91 7.08 -9.66
C LEU A 96 0.74 7.64 -8.85
N SER A 97 0.48 7.13 -7.63
CA SER A 97 -0.62 7.61 -6.78
C SER A 97 -0.49 9.06 -6.33
N GLN A 98 0.69 9.66 -6.45
CA GLN A 98 0.91 11.09 -6.17
C GLN A 98 0.73 11.99 -7.42
N MET A 99 0.59 11.40 -8.61
CA MET A 99 0.47 12.18 -9.85
C MET A 99 -0.89 12.90 -9.95
N PRO A 100 -0.93 14.07 -10.62
CA PRO A 100 -2.18 14.74 -10.94
C PRO A 100 -3.18 13.80 -11.63
N GLY A 101 -4.46 13.89 -11.24
CA GLY A 101 -5.52 13.03 -11.77
C GLY A 101 -5.75 11.73 -10.99
N ARG A 102 -4.88 11.35 -10.05
CA ARG A 102 -5.14 10.29 -9.08
C ARG A 102 -5.61 10.84 -7.74
N ARG A 103 -6.19 9.98 -6.90
CA ARG A 103 -6.84 10.38 -5.63
C ARG A 103 -5.95 10.20 -4.40
N GLY A 104 -4.64 10.00 -4.59
CA GLY A 104 -3.72 9.69 -3.50
C GLY A 104 -3.90 8.27 -2.96
N LEU A 105 -3.02 7.86 -2.05
CA LEU A 105 -3.07 6.55 -1.41
C LEU A 105 -4.11 6.50 -0.29
N ILE A 106 -4.73 5.34 -0.12
CA ILE A 106 -5.56 5.08 1.03
C ILE A 106 -4.71 5.03 2.31
N PRO A 107 -5.07 5.77 3.37
CA PRO A 107 -4.24 5.83 4.58
C PRO A 107 -4.27 4.51 5.36
N GLY A 108 -3.19 4.27 6.11
CA GLY A 108 -3.12 3.16 7.06
C GLY A 108 -4.00 3.38 8.29
N LYS A 109 -4.40 2.29 8.94
CA LYS A 109 -5.10 2.34 10.23
C LYS A 109 -4.09 2.65 11.34
N GLY A 110 -3.97 3.93 11.72
CA GLY A 110 -3.21 4.35 12.91
C GLY A 110 -2.26 5.53 12.73
N LYS A 111 -1.88 5.92 11.50
CA LYS A 111 -1.17 7.20 11.29
C LYS A 111 -2.18 8.33 11.44
N LYS A 112 -2.06 9.13 12.52
CA LYS A 112 -2.72 10.44 12.59
C LYS A 112 -2.19 11.22 11.38
N THR A 113 -3.07 11.53 10.44
CA THR A 113 -2.74 12.44 9.35
C THR A 113 -2.51 13.79 10.02
N VAL A 114 -1.26 14.27 10.04
CA VAL A 114 -1.02 15.70 10.29
C VAL A 114 -1.64 16.38 9.09
N ILE A 115 -2.72 17.11 9.34
CA ILE A 115 -3.34 17.96 8.34
C ILE A 115 -2.53 19.24 8.44
N ASP A 116 -1.69 19.51 7.46
CA ASP A 116 -1.07 20.83 7.33
C ASP A 116 -2.19 21.82 6.98
N GLU A 117 -2.48 22.74 7.90
CA GLU A 117 -3.32 23.94 7.70
C GLU A 117 -2.54 25.02 6.95
#